data_AF-A0A2U0I297-F1
#
_entry.id   AF-A0A2U0I297-F1
#
_cell.length_a   1.000
_cell.length_b   1.000
_cell.length_c   1.000
_cell.angle_alpha   90.00
_cell.angle_beta   90.00
_cell.angle_gamma   90.00
#
_symmetry.space_group_name_H-M   'P 1'
#
loop_
_entity.id
_entity.type
_entity.pdbx_description
1 polymer ?
#
loop_
_entity_poly.entity_id
_entity_poly.type
_entity_poly.pdbx_seq_one_letter_code
_entity_poly.pdbx_strand_id
1 'polypeptide(L)'
;MVEAEFLRIAETENAKFSSEEKVVSLGGGVRSPYIIYLLTLYYKDHLIIIKNDTGTCFNGLIECKITTQKKRLNFELITKSHFSTLFSKNKKRFKIKSENININHFFKTSESVAHLNEIAKKGTFEPHITGVYKDGAFELTTEYSLQFSDWTQVLQPFINFYKEFIDTFK
;
A
#
# COMPACT_ATOMS: atom_id res chain seq x y z
N MET A 1 1.73 -10.10 -18.10
CA MET A 1 2.30 -10.53 -16.80
C MET A 1 1.64 -9.78 -15.65
N VAL A 2 1.60 -8.44 -15.69
CA VAL A 2 0.90 -7.61 -14.68
C VAL A 2 -0.58 -8.00 -14.55
N GLU A 3 -1.35 -7.93 -15.63
CA GLU A 3 -2.80 -8.26 -15.59
C GLU A 3 -3.09 -9.67 -15.07
N ALA A 4 -2.29 -10.66 -15.49
CA ALA A 4 -2.42 -12.04 -15.01
C ALA A 4 -2.25 -12.15 -13.48
N GLU A 5 -1.36 -11.36 -12.90
CA GLU A 5 -1.17 -11.32 -11.45
C GLU A 5 -2.35 -10.66 -10.73
N PHE A 6 -2.93 -9.60 -11.30
CA PHE A 6 -4.17 -9.00 -10.77
C PHE A 6 -5.35 -9.98 -10.82
N LEU A 7 -5.49 -10.72 -11.92
CA LEU A 7 -6.51 -11.76 -12.06
C LEU A 7 -6.29 -12.89 -11.05
N ARG A 8 -5.05 -13.37 -10.90
CA ARG A 8 -4.69 -14.39 -9.89
C ARG A 8 -5.07 -13.93 -8.48
N ILE A 9 -4.73 -12.70 -8.12
CA ILE A 9 -5.08 -12.13 -6.81
C ILE A 9 -6.59 -12.00 -6.69
N ALA A 10 -7.29 -11.53 -7.73
CA ALA A 10 -8.75 -11.41 -7.71
C ALA A 10 -9.45 -12.75 -7.44
N GLU A 11 -8.97 -13.82 -8.08
CA GLU A 11 -9.46 -15.18 -7.83
C GLU A 11 -9.14 -15.66 -6.41
N THR A 12 -7.90 -15.46 -5.96
CA THR A 12 -7.44 -15.90 -4.62
C THR A 12 -8.18 -15.18 -3.50
N GLU A 13 -8.45 -13.88 -3.68
CA GLU A 13 -8.98 -12.98 -2.67
C GLU A 13 -10.48 -12.73 -2.80
N ASN A 14 -11.12 -13.38 -3.77
CA ASN A 14 -12.51 -13.10 -4.16
C ASN A 14 -12.77 -11.59 -4.38
N ALA A 15 -11.81 -10.94 -5.05
CA ALA A 15 -11.84 -9.52 -5.36
C ALA A 15 -12.43 -9.29 -6.76
N LYS A 16 -12.86 -8.05 -7.02
CA LYS A 16 -13.21 -7.60 -8.37
C LYS A 16 -12.02 -6.87 -8.97
N PHE A 17 -11.61 -7.30 -10.16
CA PHE A 17 -10.58 -6.66 -10.96
C PHE A 17 -11.21 -5.93 -12.15
N SER A 18 -10.68 -4.75 -12.45
CA SER A 18 -10.96 -4.02 -13.69
C SER A 18 -9.73 -3.25 -14.14
N SER A 19 -9.56 -3.08 -15.45
CA SER A 19 -8.55 -2.20 -16.05
C SER A 19 -9.23 -1.13 -16.89
N GLU A 20 -8.69 0.10 -16.85
CA GLU A 20 -9.16 1.21 -17.68
C GLU A 20 -7.98 1.75 -18.49
N GLU A 21 -8.11 1.74 -19.82
CA GLU A 21 -7.17 2.42 -20.71
C GLU A 21 -7.53 3.90 -20.83
N LYS A 22 -6.57 4.77 -20.52
CA LYS A 22 -6.70 6.21 -20.73
C LYS A 22 -5.66 6.69 -21.71
N VAL A 23 -6.06 7.68 -22.51
CA VAL A 23 -5.19 8.37 -23.46
C VAL A 23 -5.08 9.82 -23.01
N VAL A 24 -3.89 10.22 -22.56
CA VAL A 24 -3.59 11.63 -22.27
C VAL A 24 -2.76 12.21 -23.41
N SER A 25 -3.19 13.38 -23.88
CA SER A 25 -2.43 14.20 -24.81
C SER A 25 -1.30 14.90 -24.05
N LEU A 26 -0.05 14.61 -24.42
CA LEU A 26 1.14 15.23 -23.80
C LEU A 26 1.60 16.50 -24.54
N GLY A 27 0.79 16.98 -25.50
CA GLY A 27 1.18 18.06 -26.42
C GLY A 27 1.99 17.55 -27.62
N GLY A 28 2.10 18.38 -28.67
CA GLY A 28 2.90 18.05 -29.87
C GLY A 28 2.43 16.85 -30.69
N GLY A 29 1.19 16.37 -30.48
CA GLY A 29 0.66 15.17 -31.16
C GLY A 29 1.03 13.84 -30.49
N VAL A 30 1.75 13.87 -29.37
CA VAL A 30 2.14 12.66 -28.62
C VAL A 30 0.99 12.23 -27.70
N ARG A 31 0.58 10.97 -27.84
CA ARG A 31 -0.39 10.30 -26.98
C ARG A 31 0.34 9.21 -26.20
N SER A 32 0.23 9.22 -24.87
CA SER A 32 0.75 8.13 -24.04
C SER A 32 -0.43 7.28 -23.58
N PRO A 33 -0.54 6.01 -24.02
CA PRO A 33 -1.50 5.09 -23.43
C PRO A 33 -1.06 4.82 -21.98
N TYR A 34 -2.01 4.85 -21.06
CA TYR A 34 -1.76 4.37 -19.71
C TYR A 34 -2.93 3.58 -19.17
N ILE A 35 -2.62 2.57 -18.37
CA ILE A 35 -3.57 1.63 -17.84
C ILE A 35 -3.71 1.89 -16.35
N ILE A 36 -4.94 2.01 -15.88
CA ILE A 36 -5.26 1.99 -14.46
C ILE A 36 -5.75 0.59 -14.12
N TYR A 37 -5.00 -0.13 -13.31
CA TYR A 37 -5.42 -1.40 -12.74
C TYR A 37 -6.12 -1.12 -11.41
N LEU A 38 -7.35 -1.63 -11.27
CA LEU A 38 -8.17 -1.46 -10.07
C LEU A 38 -8.56 -2.83 -9.52
N LEU A 39 -8.18 -3.08 -8.27
CA LEU A 39 -8.64 -4.24 -7.50
C LEU A 39 -9.48 -3.75 -6.33
N THR A 40 -10.66 -4.33 -6.16
CA THR A 40 -11.57 -4.02 -5.04
C THR A 40 -11.95 -5.29 -4.33
N LEU A 41 -11.68 -5.36 -3.03
CA LEU A 41 -12.03 -6.52 -2.20
C LEU A 41 -12.73 -6.08 -0.92
N TYR A 42 -13.65 -6.93 -0.45
CA TYR A 42 -14.27 -6.77 0.85
C TYR A 42 -13.65 -7.74 1.85
N TYR A 43 -13.29 -7.24 3.03
CA TYR A 43 -12.82 -8.05 4.14
C TYR A 43 -13.49 -7.58 5.43
N LYS A 44 -14.29 -8.46 6.06
CA LYS A 44 -15.07 -8.15 7.29
C LYS A 44 -15.86 -6.83 7.18
N ASP A 45 -16.63 -6.68 6.11
CA ASP A 45 -17.44 -5.49 5.79
C ASP A 45 -16.64 -4.20 5.51
N HIS A 46 -15.31 -4.31 5.35
CA HIS A 46 -14.45 -3.20 4.94
C HIS A 46 -14.00 -3.34 3.50
N LEU A 47 -14.24 -2.28 2.71
CA LEU A 47 -13.77 -2.19 1.34
C LEU A 47 -12.30 -1.76 1.32
N ILE A 48 -11.46 -2.58 0.72
CA ILE A 48 -10.08 -2.26 0.38
C ILE A 48 -10.02 -2.00 -1.12
N ILE A 49 -9.47 -0.86 -1.50
CA ILE A 49 -9.32 -0.43 -2.90
C ILE A 49 -7.83 -0.35 -3.18
N ILE A 50 -7.37 -1.03 -4.24
CA ILE A 50 -5.99 -0.95 -4.74
C ILE A 50 -6.06 -0.41 -6.15
N LYS A 51 -5.41 0.73 -6.39
CA LYS A 51 -5.33 1.40 -7.67
C LYS A 51 -3.87 1.56 -8.09
N ASN A 52 -3.51 1.00 -9.22
CA ASN A 52 -2.18 1.13 -9.80
C ASN A 52 -2.27 1.88 -11.13
N ASP A 53 -1.78 3.12 -11.15
CA ASP A 53 -1.75 3.99 -12.32
C ASP A 53 -0.38 3.87 -12.99
N THR A 54 -0.33 3.22 -14.16
CA THR A 54 0.92 3.07 -14.95
C THR A 54 1.13 4.22 -15.93
N GLY A 55 0.47 5.36 -15.72
CA GLY A 55 0.61 6.57 -16.52
C GLY A 55 1.79 7.42 -16.12
N THR A 56 1.67 8.73 -16.31
CA THR A 56 2.80 9.66 -16.15
C THR A 56 3.40 9.69 -14.74
N CYS A 57 2.63 9.32 -13.72
CA CYS A 57 3.08 9.34 -12.32
C CYS A 57 3.58 7.97 -11.81
N PHE A 58 3.31 6.86 -12.50
CA PHE A 58 3.64 5.49 -12.07
C PHE A 58 3.42 5.27 -10.56
N ASN A 59 2.19 5.40 -10.09
CA ASN A 59 1.86 5.41 -8.66
C ASN A 59 0.83 4.33 -8.29
N GLY A 60 1.05 3.67 -7.17
CA GLY A 60 0.13 2.78 -6.50
C GLY A 60 -0.51 3.45 -5.30
N LEU A 61 -1.81 3.26 -5.15
CA LEU A 61 -2.62 3.79 -4.06
C LEU A 61 -3.48 2.66 -3.49
N ILE A 62 -3.43 2.47 -2.18
CA ILE A 62 -4.30 1.56 -1.46
C ILE A 62 -5.05 2.35 -0.41
N GLU A 63 -6.35 2.09 -0.30
CA GLU A 63 -7.22 2.82 0.63
C GLU A 63 -8.19 1.85 1.29
N CYS A 64 -8.41 2.06 2.58
CA CYS A 64 -9.48 1.40 3.33
C CYS A 64 -10.05 2.37 4.37
N LYS A 65 -11.37 2.45 4.43
CA LYS A 65 -12.09 3.21 5.46
C LYS A 65 -12.66 2.26 6.50
N ILE A 66 -12.25 2.46 7.75
CA ILE A 66 -12.65 1.64 8.88
C ILE A 66 -13.48 2.51 9.82
N THR A 67 -14.78 2.22 9.91
CA THR A 67 -15.65 2.86 10.89
C THR A 67 -15.28 2.36 12.29
N THR A 68 -14.65 3.20 13.10
CA THR A 68 -14.21 2.85 14.46
C THR A 68 -14.39 4.04 15.39
N GLN A 69 -14.51 3.81 16.69
CA GLN A 69 -14.49 4.88 17.69
C GLN A 69 -13.09 5.12 18.28
N LYS A 70 -12.09 4.32 17.88
CA LYS A 70 -10.72 4.36 18.39
C LYS A 70 -9.93 5.55 17.80
N LYS A 71 -10.13 6.74 18.36
CA LYS A 71 -9.52 8.02 17.91
C LYS A 71 -7.98 8.06 17.94
N ARG A 72 -7.33 7.15 18.68
CA ARG A 72 -5.87 7.20 18.94
C ARG A 72 -5.06 6.24 18.07
N LEU A 73 -5.49 5.92 16.85
CA LEU A 73 -4.76 5.01 15.96
C LEU A 73 -3.88 5.74 14.93
N ASN A 74 -3.64 7.04 15.10
CA ASN A 74 -2.88 7.82 14.12
C ASN A 74 -1.43 7.33 14.02
N PHE A 75 -0.94 7.14 12.79
CA PHE A 75 0.44 6.78 12.53
C PHE A 75 0.89 7.15 11.12
N GLU A 76 2.21 7.15 10.95
CA GLU A 76 2.91 7.25 9.68
C GLU A 76 4.02 6.19 9.63
N LEU A 77 4.07 5.40 8.56
CA LEU A 77 5.15 4.47 8.26
C LEU A 77 5.81 4.92 6.96
N ILE A 78 7.09 5.27 7.05
CA ILE A 78 7.90 5.71 5.90
C ILE A 78 9.15 4.87 5.75
N THR A 79 9.60 4.67 4.52
CA THR A 79 10.92 4.11 4.26
C THR A 79 12.01 5.11 4.63
N LYS A 80 13.03 4.62 5.33
CA LYS A 80 14.25 5.36 5.64
C LYS A 80 15.08 5.50 4.38
N SER A 81 15.56 6.70 4.12
CA SER A 81 16.50 6.96 3.03
C SER A 81 17.76 6.10 3.18
N HIS A 82 18.38 5.73 2.07
CA HIS A 82 19.65 4.99 2.05
C HIS A 82 20.72 5.66 2.93
N PHE A 83 20.83 6.99 2.89
CA PHE A 83 21.74 7.75 3.75
C PHE A 83 21.45 7.57 5.24
N SER A 84 20.17 7.66 5.64
CA SER A 84 19.80 7.47 7.05
C SER A 84 20.04 6.06 7.56
N THR A 85 20.09 5.06 6.67
CA THR A 85 20.40 3.66 7.04
C THR A 85 21.88 3.39 7.23
N LEU A 86 22.79 4.09 6.55
CA LEU A 86 24.25 3.88 6.67
C LEU A 86 24.76 4.15 8.09
N PHE A 87 24.14 5.09 8.80
CA PHE A 87 24.53 5.49 10.15
C PHE A 87 23.62 4.86 11.23
N SER A 88 22.67 4.00 10.85
CA SER A 88 21.75 3.37 11.79
C SER A 88 22.22 1.97 12.18
N LYS A 89 22.28 1.68 13.48
CA LYS A 89 22.48 0.31 13.98
C LYS A 89 21.28 -0.61 13.65
N ASN A 90 20.13 -0.05 13.29
CA ASN A 90 18.90 -0.78 13.04
C ASN A 90 18.70 -1.03 11.53
N LYS A 91 18.77 -2.30 11.14
CA LYS A 91 18.61 -2.77 9.74
C LYS A 91 17.17 -2.69 9.20
N LYS A 92 16.18 -2.23 9.99
CA LYS A 92 14.81 -2.02 9.53
C LYS A 92 14.73 -0.81 8.58
N ARG A 93 14.16 -1.03 7.40
CA ARG A 93 13.95 0.01 6.37
C ARG A 93 12.81 0.94 6.71
N PHE A 94 11.81 0.49 7.47
CA PHE A 94 10.72 1.37 7.90
C PHE A 94 11.04 2.15 9.18
N LYS A 95 10.54 3.39 9.22
CA LYS A 95 10.44 4.25 10.39
C LYS A 95 8.96 4.44 10.71
N ILE A 96 8.57 4.08 11.93
CA ILE A 96 7.21 4.27 12.45
C ILE A 96 7.18 5.59 13.24
N LYS A 97 6.19 6.44 12.97
CA LYS A 97 5.83 7.57 13.82
C LYS A 97 4.42 7.31 14.35
N SER A 98 4.31 7.00 15.64
CA SER A 98 3.02 6.87 16.33
C SER A 98 3.23 7.03 17.83
N GLU A 99 2.28 7.71 18.48
CA GLU A 99 2.21 7.81 19.94
C GLU A 99 1.51 6.59 20.55
N ASN A 100 0.87 5.75 19.73
CA ASN A 100 0.10 4.60 20.21
C ASN A 100 1.00 3.36 20.37
N ILE A 101 1.04 2.80 21.59
CA ILE A 101 1.86 1.62 21.89
C ILE A 101 1.39 0.36 21.17
N ASN A 102 0.08 0.19 20.97
CA ASN A 102 -0.50 -0.95 20.26
C ASN A 102 -0.15 -0.91 18.77
N ILE A 103 -0.14 0.28 18.16
CA ILE A 103 0.32 0.46 16.77
C ILE A 103 1.81 0.11 16.65
N ASN A 104 2.62 0.62 17.57
CA ASN A 104 4.05 0.30 17.60
C ASN A 104 4.31 -1.19 17.82
N HIS A 105 3.47 -1.87 18.61
CA HIS A 105 3.54 -3.32 18.81
C HIS A 105 3.16 -4.07 17.53
N PHE A 106 2.02 -3.74 16.93
CA PHE A 106 1.54 -4.30 15.66
C PHE A 106 2.61 -4.25 14.56
N PHE A 107 3.21 -3.09 14.30
CA PHE A 107 4.27 -2.98 13.29
C PHE A 107 5.55 -3.76 13.61
N LYS A 108 5.77 -4.15 14.87
CA LYS A 108 6.93 -4.96 15.27
C LYS A 108 6.67 -6.46 15.11
N THR A 109 5.42 -6.89 15.28
CA THR A 109 5.03 -8.31 15.27
C THR A 109 4.39 -8.74 13.96
N SER A 110 3.97 -7.79 13.12
CA SER A 110 3.27 -8.08 11.88
C SER A 110 4.16 -8.79 10.85
N GLU A 111 3.70 -9.96 10.40
CA GLU A 111 4.36 -10.75 9.37
C GLU A 111 4.29 -10.06 8.00
N SER A 112 3.16 -9.42 7.69
CA SER A 112 2.98 -8.68 6.45
C SER A 112 3.94 -7.48 6.36
N VAL A 113 4.12 -6.74 7.47
CA VAL A 113 5.10 -5.65 7.56
C VAL A 113 6.53 -6.18 7.44
N ALA A 114 6.83 -7.33 8.04
CA ALA A 114 8.15 -7.96 7.91
C ALA A 114 8.43 -8.32 6.44
N HIS A 115 7.46 -8.88 5.72
CA HIS A 115 7.59 -9.20 4.30
C HIS A 115 7.80 -7.94 3.44
N LEU A 116 6.98 -6.90 3.66
CA LEU A 116 7.16 -5.59 2.99
C LEU A 116 8.55 -5.00 3.25
N ASN A 117 9.10 -5.18 4.45
CA ASN A 117 10.44 -4.71 4.81
C ASN A 117 11.54 -5.51 4.07
N GLU A 118 11.36 -6.79 3.81
CA GLU A 118 12.29 -7.57 2.98
C GLU A 118 12.27 -7.13 1.51
N ILE A 119 11.08 -6.79 0.97
CA ILE A 119 10.98 -6.22 -0.38
C ILE A 119 11.68 -4.85 -0.42
N ALA A 120 11.45 -3.99 0.58
CA ALA A 120 12.07 -2.67 0.71
C ALA A 120 13.59 -2.69 0.92
N LYS A 121 14.18 -3.85 1.28
CA LYS A 121 15.64 -4.04 1.35
C LYS A 121 16.27 -4.36 0.00
N LYS A 122 15.52 -5.00 -0.90
CA LYS A 122 16.02 -5.52 -2.18
C LYS A 122 15.97 -4.51 -3.32
N GLY A 123 15.18 -3.45 -3.20
CA GLY A 123 14.96 -2.51 -4.29
C GLY A 123 14.57 -1.11 -3.84
N THR A 124 14.07 -0.33 -4.80
CA THR A 124 13.60 1.07 -4.68
C THR A 124 12.17 1.17 -4.12
N PHE A 125 11.68 0.11 -3.47
CA PHE A 125 10.34 0.09 -2.89
C PHE A 125 10.30 0.96 -1.62
N GLU A 126 9.68 2.14 -1.76
CA GLU A 126 9.60 3.15 -0.71
C GLU A 126 8.12 3.55 -0.46
N PRO A 127 7.32 2.67 0.16
CA PRO A 127 5.93 3.00 0.44
C PRO A 127 5.81 4.03 1.57
N HIS A 128 4.75 4.82 1.49
CA HIS A 128 4.28 5.70 2.54
C HIS A 128 2.91 5.22 3.00
N ILE A 129 2.82 4.72 4.24
CA ILE A 129 1.57 4.22 4.82
C ILE A 129 1.13 5.19 5.91
N THR A 130 -0.10 5.65 5.84
CA THR A 130 -0.69 6.56 6.82
C THR A 130 -1.97 5.97 7.39
N GLY A 131 -2.16 6.16 8.68
CA GLY A 131 -3.41 5.87 9.36
C GLY A 131 -3.88 7.14 10.04
N VAL A 132 -5.04 7.68 9.64
CA VAL A 132 -5.55 8.95 10.18
C VAL A 132 -7.02 8.80 10.55
N TYR A 133 -7.34 9.13 11.80
CA TYR A 133 -8.72 9.28 12.24
C TYR A 133 -9.25 10.67 11.89
N LYS A 134 -10.27 10.73 11.04
CA LYS A 134 -10.93 11.98 10.59
C LYS A 134 -12.42 11.72 10.36
N ASP A 135 -13.26 12.69 10.72
CA ASP A 135 -14.70 12.71 10.41
C ASP A 135 -15.48 11.43 10.81
N GLY A 136 -15.10 10.80 11.92
CA GLY A 136 -15.80 9.61 12.42
C GLY A 136 -15.35 8.28 11.81
N ALA A 137 -14.34 8.29 10.94
CA ALA A 137 -13.74 7.10 10.34
C ALA A 137 -12.22 7.12 10.50
N PHE A 138 -11.63 5.93 10.48
CA PHE A 138 -10.20 5.76 10.33
C PHE A 138 -9.89 5.47 8.87
N GLU A 139 -9.03 6.29 8.28
CA GLU A 139 -8.56 6.16 6.90
C GLU A 139 -7.16 5.54 6.93
N LEU A 140 -7.03 4.33 6.38
CA LEU A 140 -5.76 3.67 6.16
C LEU A 140 -5.40 3.81 4.68
N THR A 141 -4.29 4.47 4.41
CA THR A 141 -3.84 4.77 3.05
C THR A 141 -2.40 4.31 2.84
N THR A 142 -2.09 3.86 1.64
CA THR A 142 -0.72 3.54 1.22
C THR A 142 -0.45 4.09 -0.16
N GLU A 143 0.64 4.85 -0.29
CA GLU A 143 1.13 5.37 -1.55
C GLU A 143 2.51 4.77 -1.85
N TYR A 144 2.78 4.40 -3.09
CA TYR A 144 4.07 3.82 -3.48
C TYR A 144 4.35 3.96 -4.97
N SER A 145 5.61 4.20 -5.32
CA SER A 145 6.05 4.24 -6.72
C SER A 145 5.98 2.85 -7.36
N LEU A 146 5.53 2.77 -8.61
CA LEU A 146 5.56 1.56 -9.45
C LEU A 146 6.87 1.46 -10.27
N GLN A 147 7.80 2.38 -10.09
CA GLN A 147 9.08 2.43 -10.80
C GLN A 147 10.11 1.47 -10.21
N PHE A 148 9.73 0.19 -10.12
CA PHE A 148 10.63 -0.91 -9.78
C PHE A 148 10.22 -2.18 -10.53
N SER A 149 11.19 -3.06 -10.79
CA SER A 149 11.11 -4.12 -11.80
C SER A 149 10.01 -5.15 -11.58
N ASP A 150 9.62 -5.41 -10.33
CA ASP A 150 8.58 -6.37 -9.97
C ASP A 150 7.64 -5.73 -8.96
N TRP A 151 6.96 -4.66 -9.38
CA TRP A 151 6.06 -3.93 -8.49
C TRP A 151 4.81 -4.70 -8.11
N THR A 152 4.44 -5.73 -8.88
CA THR A 152 3.31 -6.60 -8.56
C THR A 152 3.55 -7.44 -7.30
N GLN A 153 4.81 -7.73 -6.94
CA GLN A 153 5.14 -8.54 -5.76
C GLN A 153 4.63 -7.97 -4.43
N VAL A 154 4.34 -6.66 -4.37
CA VAL A 154 3.88 -5.98 -3.13
C VAL A 154 2.38 -6.06 -2.92
N LEU A 155 1.61 -6.44 -3.95
CA LEU A 155 0.14 -6.43 -3.90
C LEU A 155 -0.38 -7.38 -2.83
N GLN A 156 0.07 -8.64 -2.84
CA GLN A 156 -0.35 -9.63 -1.84
C GLN A 156 0.12 -9.27 -0.42
N PRO A 157 1.38 -8.88 -0.16
CA PRO A 157 1.80 -8.38 1.14
C PRO A 157 0.97 -7.20 1.64
N PHE A 158 0.57 -6.28 0.76
CA PHE A 158 -0.31 -5.19 1.15
C PHE A 158 -1.72 -5.66 1.49
N ILE A 159 -2.33 -6.54 0.71
CA ILE A 159 -3.65 -7.10 1.04
C ILE A 159 -3.59 -7.75 2.42
N ASN A 160 -2.56 -8.55 2.69
CA ASN A 160 -2.35 -9.20 3.98
C ASN A 160 -2.18 -8.17 5.10
N PHE A 161 -1.42 -7.10 4.86
CA PHE A 161 -1.25 -6.00 5.81
C PHE A 161 -2.57 -5.33 6.17
N TYR A 162 -3.41 -5.01 5.18
CA TYR A 162 -4.71 -4.39 5.43
C TYR A 162 -5.65 -5.32 6.20
N LYS A 163 -5.66 -6.62 5.86
CA LYS A 163 -6.43 -7.63 6.59
C LYS A 163 -5.97 -7.78 8.05
N GLU A 164 -4.66 -7.90 8.26
CA GLU A 164 -4.06 -8.02 9.59
C GLU A 164 -4.34 -6.78 10.46
N PHE A 165 -4.31 -5.60 9.84
CA PHE A 165 -4.67 -4.35 10.50
C PHE A 165 -6.15 -4.34 10.91
N ILE A 166 -7.05 -4.72 10.01
CA ILE A 166 -8.49 -4.83 10.29
C ILE A 166 -8.70 -5.81 11.44
N ASP A 167 -8.07 -6.98 11.40
CA ASP A 167 -8.21 -8.02 12.44
C ASP A 167 -7.74 -7.56 13.83
N THR A 168 -6.73 -6.70 13.88
CA THR A 168 -6.15 -6.23 15.14
C THR A 168 -6.92 -5.05 15.73
N PHE A 169 -7.45 -4.14 14.90
CA PHE A 169 -7.93 -2.84 15.35
C PHE A 169 -9.42 -2.57 15.14
N LYS A 170 -10.11 -3.35 14.30
CA LYS A 170 -11.58 -3.29 14.20
C LYS A 170 -12.22 -3.99 15.40
#